data_AF-A0A846TNX4-F1
#
_entry.id   AF-A0A846TNX4-F1
#
_cell.length_a   1.000
_cell.length_b   1.000
_cell.length_c   1.000
_cell.angle_alpha   90.00
_cell.angle_beta   90.00
_cell.angle_gamma   90.00
#
_symmetry.space_group_name_H-M   'P 1'
#
loop_
_entity.id
_entity.type
_entity.pdbx_description
1 polymer ?
#
loop_
_entity_poly.entity_id
_entity_poly.type
_entity_poly.pdbx_seq_one_letter_code
_entity_poly.pdbx_strand_id
1 'polypeptide(L)'
;MSFDQGLTHSEKAYNQFTDTSSLFTKIVMEDFLFTWQWWFGIALFVIPWITWFVLRNKESSGRLLLGGLLTITLSLTIDLVALSSGLWSYPMVIVPLAPFLFLPYHFSLAPVGIMFALQIKPNMNSFLKGVIFSAIAAFLGMNFFNVIDFYNPKSWSTLYDFCIFLLLYYAAYFIVKLESFKRINN
;
A
#
# COMPACT_ATOMS: atom_id res chain seq x y z
N MET A 1 36.09 12.65 -7.71
CA MET A 1 35.36 12.93 -6.47
C MET A 1 35.95 12.02 -5.40
N SER A 2 36.43 12.57 -4.29
CA SER A 2 36.93 11.72 -3.19
C SER A 2 35.75 11.12 -2.42
N PHE A 3 35.96 9.95 -1.82
CA PHE A 3 34.99 9.27 -0.97
C PHE A 3 34.43 10.21 0.13
N ASP A 4 35.29 11.01 0.77
CA ASP A 4 34.91 11.95 1.84
C ASP A 4 33.98 13.08 1.35
N GLN A 5 34.16 13.55 0.11
CA GLN A 5 33.25 14.52 -0.50
C GLN A 5 31.86 13.89 -0.72
N GLY A 6 31.82 12.62 -1.12
CA GLY A 6 30.58 11.85 -1.26
C GLY A 6 29.83 11.73 0.07
N LEU A 7 30.52 11.39 1.15
CA LEU A 7 29.94 11.33 2.50
C LEU A 7 29.39 12.68 2.96
N THR A 8 30.13 13.76 2.73
CA THR A 8 29.70 15.12 3.08
C THR A 8 28.41 15.52 2.34
N HIS A 9 28.32 15.21 1.04
CA HIS A 9 27.11 15.46 0.27
C HIS A 9 25.93 14.61 0.73
N SER A 10 26.17 13.34 1.07
CA SER A 10 25.14 12.45 1.61
C SER A 10 24.59 12.97 2.94
N GLU A 11 25.46 13.42 3.84
CA GLU A 11 25.06 13.98 5.13
C GLU A 11 24.22 15.25 4.95
N LYS A 12 24.61 16.12 4.00
CA LYS A 12 23.81 17.30 3.65
C LYS A 12 22.41 16.92 3.16
N ALA A 13 22.29 15.86 2.34
CA ALA A 13 20.99 15.36 1.88
C ALA A 13 20.14 14.79 3.02
N TYR A 14 20.74 14.08 3.98
CA TYR A 14 20.03 13.58 5.17
C TYR A 14 19.51 14.71 6.07
N ASN A 15 20.27 15.80 6.20
CA ASN A 15 19.80 16.98 6.93
C ASN A 15 18.56 17.59 6.25
N GLN A 16 18.59 17.77 4.94
CA GLN A 16 17.42 18.25 4.17
C GLN A 16 16.21 17.31 4.29
N PHE A 17 16.45 16.00 4.29
CA PHE A 17 15.40 15.01 4.52
C PHE A 17 14.78 15.16 5.92
N THR A 18 15.61 15.33 6.96
CA THR A 18 15.15 15.51 8.35
C THR A 18 14.34 16.80 8.51
N ASP A 19 14.77 17.90 7.88
CA ASP A 19 14.01 19.15 7.86
C ASP A 19 12.64 18.97 7.19
N THR A 20 12.61 18.23 6.07
CA THR A 20 11.37 17.91 5.34
C THR A 20 10.43 17.05 6.18
N SER A 21 10.94 16.01 6.85
CA SER A 21 10.15 15.18 7.77
C SER A 21 9.58 15.99 8.95
N SER A 22 10.35 16.96 9.46
CA SER A 22 9.90 17.87 10.52
C SER A 22 8.78 18.78 10.02
N LEU A 23 8.87 19.27 8.78
CA LEU A 23 7.81 20.05 8.14
C LEU A 23 6.51 19.24 7.99
N PHE A 24 6.58 17.98 7.54
CA PHE A 24 5.40 17.12 7.49
C PHE A 24 4.80 16.89 8.87
N THR A 25 5.62 16.74 9.91
CA THR A 25 5.13 16.63 11.29
C THR A 25 4.32 17.86 11.68
N LYS A 26 4.82 19.06 11.36
CA LYS A 26 4.13 20.32 11.61
C LYS A 26 2.79 20.40 10.86
N ILE A 27 2.79 20.11 9.55
CA ILE A 27 1.58 20.09 8.71
C ILE A 27 0.54 19.13 9.30
N VAL A 28 0.96 17.93 9.70
CA VAL A 28 0.02 16.95 10.28
C VAL A 28 -0.61 17.49 11.57
N MET A 29 0.19 18.03 12.48
CA MET A 29 -0.27 18.46 13.80
C MET A 29 -1.11 19.75 13.74
N GLU A 30 -0.72 20.70 12.90
CA GLU A 30 -1.35 22.02 12.83
C GLU A 30 -2.53 22.05 11.84
N ASP A 31 -2.40 21.40 10.68
CA ASP A 31 -3.37 21.53 9.59
C ASP A 31 -4.32 20.32 9.47
N PHE A 32 -3.83 19.11 9.76
CA PHE A 32 -4.56 17.89 9.41
C PHE A 32 -5.25 17.17 10.56
N LEU A 33 -4.67 17.09 11.75
CA LEU A 33 -5.10 16.21 12.85
C LEU A 33 -6.60 16.29 13.20
N PHE A 34 -7.21 17.46 13.05
CA PHE A 34 -8.63 17.70 13.38
C PHE A 34 -9.55 17.78 12.15
N THR A 35 -9.04 17.48 10.97
CA THR A 35 -9.82 17.39 9.74
C THR A 35 -10.51 16.03 9.63
N TRP A 36 -11.66 15.95 8.98
CA TRP A 36 -12.33 14.67 8.75
C TRP A 36 -11.50 13.74 7.85
N GLN A 37 -10.70 14.31 6.95
CA GLN A 37 -9.78 13.59 6.06
C GLN A 37 -8.78 12.78 6.87
N TRP A 38 -8.14 13.39 7.88
CA TRP A 38 -7.16 12.67 8.69
C TRP A 38 -7.79 11.47 9.42
N TRP A 39 -8.95 11.65 10.03
CA TRP A 39 -9.69 10.55 10.68
C TRP A 39 -10.18 9.50 9.68
N PHE A 40 -10.58 9.90 8.48
CA PHE A 40 -10.92 8.98 7.40
C PHE A 40 -9.70 8.15 6.98
N GLY A 41 -8.51 8.75 6.88
CA GLY A 41 -7.26 8.03 6.61
C GLY A 41 -6.93 6.99 7.68
N ILE A 42 -7.11 7.33 8.97
CA ILE A 42 -6.99 6.37 10.07
C ILE A 42 -8.03 5.24 9.94
N ALA A 43 -9.28 5.57 9.62
CA ALA A 43 -10.34 4.59 9.43
C ALA A 43 -10.02 3.61 8.29
N LEU A 44 -9.49 4.08 7.16
CA LEU A 44 -9.02 3.25 6.04
C LEU A 44 -7.85 2.33 6.44
N PHE A 45 -7.09 2.69 7.46
CA PHE A 45 -6.04 1.83 7.99
C PHE A 45 -6.61 0.75 8.94
N VAL A 46 -7.47 1.14 9.87
CA VAL A 46 -7.90 0.26 10.97
C VAL A 46 -9.09 -0.63 10.60
N ILE A 47 -10.11 -0.08 9.94
CA ILE A 47 -11.37 -0.80 9.67
C ILE A 47 -11.17 -2.05 8.79
N PRO A 48 -10.36 -2.01 7.70
CA PRO A 48 -10.17 -3.20 6.88
C PRO A 48 -9.56 -4.37 7.66
N TRP A 49 -8.56 -4.09 8.51
CA TRP A 49 -7.96 -5.12 9.35
C TRP A 49 -8.94 -5.70 10.37
N ILE A 50 -9.70 -4.86 11.08
CA ILE A 50 -10.75 -5.34 12.00
C ILE A 50 -11.75 -6.24 11.24
N THR A 51 -12.22 -5.77 10.09
CA THR A 51 -13.18 -6.50 9.25
C THR A 51 -12.60 -7.84 8.79
N TRP A 52 -11.33 -7.87 8.38
CA TRP A 52 -10.64 -9.09 8.00
C TRP A 52 -10.50 -10.06 9.17
N PHE A 53 -10.08 -9.60 10.35
CA PHE A 53 -9.98 -10.47 11.51
C PHE A 53 -11.33 -11.07 11.90
N VAL A 54 -12.44 -10.33 11.76
CA VAL A 54 -13.78 -10.84 12.08
C VAL A 54 -14.29 -11.84 11.03
N LEU A 55 -14.09 -11.57 9.73
CA LEU A 55 -14.71 -12.31 8.63
C LEU A 55 -13.79 -13.34 7.94
N ARG A 56 -12.50 -13.41 8.29
CA ARG A 56 -11.55 -14.31 7.62
C ARG A 56 -11.91 -15.78 7.75
N ASN A 57 -11.52 -16.56 6.74
CA ASN A 57 -11.43 -17.99 6.88
C ASN A 57 -10.27 -18.37 7.85
N LYS A 58 -10.62 -18.84 9.05
CA LYS A 58 -9.66 -19.23 10.10
C LYS A 58 -8.77 -20.40 9.67
N GLU A 59 -9.27 -21.33 8.86
CA GLU A 59 -8.52 -22.51 8.39
C GLU A 59 -7.41 -22.15 7.40
N SER A 60 -7.57 -21.04 6.66
CA SER A 60 -6.61 -20.57 5.65
C SER A 60 -5.88 -19.30 6.05
N SER A 61 -5.97 -18.88 7.33
CA SER A 61 -5.45 -17.59 7.80
C SER A 61 -3.95 -17.42 7.51
N GLY A 62 -3.12 -18.43 7.74
CA GLY A 62 -1.67 -18.34 7.52
C GLY A 62 -1.31 -18.08 6.06
N ARG A 63 -1.96 -18.79 5.13
CA ARG A 63 -1.72 -18.62 3.69
C ARG A 63 -2.22 -17.25 3.22
N LEU A 64 -3.39 -16.82 3.68
CA LEU A 64 -3.92 -15.49 3.38
C LEU A 64 -2.99 -14.37 3.88
N LEU A 65 -2.52 -14.46 5.13
CA LEU A 65 -1.56 -13.50 5.69
C LEU A 65 -0.24 -13.48 4.92
N LEU A 66 0.24 -14.63 4.45
CA LEU A 66 1.42 -14.69 3.59
C LEU A 66 1.17 -13.98 2.25
N GLY A 67 -0.01 -14.17 1.66
CA GLY A 67 -0.46 -13.42 0.48
C GLY A 67 -0.50 -11.92 0.72
N GLY A 68 -1.11 -11.48 1.84
CA GLY A 68 -1.15 -10.08 2.24
C GLY A 68 0.24 -9.50 2.49
N LEU A 69 1.13 -10.23 3.15
CA LEU A 69 2.52 -9.81 3.38
C LEU A 69 3.28 -9.64 2.06
N LEU A 70 3.13 -10.58 1.12
CA LEU A 70 3.72 -10.46 -0.22
C LEU A 70 3.18 -9.24 -0.96
N THR A 71 1.87 -8.99 -0.86
CA THR A 71 1.25 -7.77 -1.41
C THR A 71 1.87 -6.51 -0.83
N ILE A 72 2.00 -6.40 0.50
CA ILE A 72 2.62 -5.25 1.18
C ILE A 72 4.03 -5.02 0.63
N THR A 73 4.86 -6.07 0.59
CA THR A 73 6.25 -5.97 0.12
C THR A 73 6.33 -5.49 -1.32
N LEU A 74 5.55 -6.08 -2.23
CA LEU A 74 5.57 -5.70 -3.64
C LEU A 74 5.01 -4.30 -3.86
N SER A 75 3.87 -3.96 -3.24
CA SER A 75 3.23 -2.66 -3.43
C SER A 75 4.09 -1.53 -2.89
N LEU A 76 4.69 -1.69 -1.71
CA LEU A 76 5.62 -0.70 -1.15
C LEU A 76 6.87 -0.54 -2.01
N THR A 77 7.41 -1.63 -2.56
CA THR A 77 8.60 -1.55 -3.43
C THR A 77 8.30 -0.73 -4.68
N ILE A 78 7.16 -1.01 -5.34
CA ILE A 78 6.71 -0.26 -6.52
C ILE A 78 6.47 1.22 -6.15
N ASP A 79 5.82 1.46 -5.01
CA ASP A 79 5.49 2.81 -4.57
C ASP A 79 6.72 3.66 -4.26
N LEU A 80 7.73 3.11 -3.59
CA LEU A 80 8.97 3.82 -3.31
C LEU A 80 9.72 4.21 -4.60
N VAL A 81 9.71 3.34 -5.63
CA VAL A 81 10.27 3.67 -6.95
C VAL A 81 9.48 4.80 -7.60
N ALA A 82 8.15 4.74 -7.54
CA ALA A 82 7.30 5.75 -8.18
C ALA A 82 7.39 7.12 -7.48
N LEU A 83 7.38 7.14 -6.15
CA LEU A 83 7.55 8.35 -5.35
C LEU A 83 8.91 8.99 -5.55
N SER A 84 10.00 8.20 -5.49
CA SER A 84 11.36 8.71 -5.71
C SER A 84 11.58 9.21 -7.14
N SER A 85 10.87 8.63 -8.12
CA SER A 85 10.86 9.12 -9.51
C SER A 85 9.90 10.29 -9.75
N GLY A 86 9.16 10.73 -8.74
CA GLY A 86 8.21 11.83 -8.85
C GLY A 86 6.98 11.52 -9.70
N LEU A 87 6.67 10.25 -9.95
CA LEU A 87 5.54 9.81 -10.79
C LEU A 87 4.19 10.11 -10.17
N TRP A 88 4.11 10.14 -8.84
CA TRP A 88 2.94 10.60 -8.10
C TRP A 88 3.35 11.19 -6.74
N SER A 89 2.36 11.62 -5.96
CA SER A 89 2.56 12.10 -4.58
C SER A 89 1.31 11.89 -3.73
N TYR A 90 1.48 11.94 -2.41
CA TYR A 90 0.39 11.82 -1.44
C TYR A 90 0.25 13.12 -0.65
N PRO A 91 -0.69 14.01 -1.03
CA PRO A 91 -0.86 15.30 -0.34
C PRO A 91 -1.34 15.13 1.11
N MET A 92 -2.24 14.18 1.34
CA MET A 92 -2.76 13.84 2.66
C MET A 92 -1.81 12.90 3.42
N VAL A 93 -1.11 13.43 4.42
CA VAL A 93 -0.24 12.65 5.31
C VAL A 93 -0.97 12.31 6.61
N ILE A 94 -0.94 11.03 7.01
CA ILE A 94 -1.62 10.55 8.22
C ILE A 94 -0.64 10.43 9.40
N VAL A 95 0.49 9.74 9.20
CA VAL A 95 1.49 9.48 10.24
C VAL A 95 2.81 10.15 9.88
N PRO A 96 3.32 11.10 10.69
CA PRO A 96 4.46 11.92 10.30
C PRO A 96 5.84 11.23 10.40
N LEU A 97 5.96 10.13 11.15
CA LEU A 97 7.24 9.42 11.37
C LEU A 97 7.83 8.84 10.07
N ALA A 98 6.98 8.39 9.17
CA ALA A 98 7.35 7.97 7.82
C ALA A 98 6.16 8.25 6.90
N PRO A 99 6.00 9.52 6.46
CA PRO A 99 4.74 10.04 5.91
C PRO A 99 4.27 9.30 4.66
N PHE A 100 5.20 8.70 3.93
CA PHE A 100 4.92 7.93 2.72
C PHE A 100 4.76 6.43 2.97
N LEU A 101 5.38 5.90 4.03
CA LEU A 101 5.35 4.47 4.33
C LEU A 101 4.02 4.07 4.98
N PHE A 102 3.56 4.85 5.98
CA PHE A 102 2.39 4.52 6.78
C PHE A 102 1.07 5.04 6.20
N LEU A 103 0.91 4.87 4.88
CA LEU A 103 -0.34 5.17 4.19
C LEU A 103 -1.25 3.92 4.18
N PRO A 104 -2.59 4.10 4.25
CA PRO A 104 -3.52 2.98 4.32
C PRO A 104 -3.53 2.10 3.06
N TYR A 105 -3.05 2.60 1.92
CA TYR A 105 -3.10 1.86 0.64
C TYR A 105 -2.32 0.55 0.70
N HIS A 106 -1.07 0.62 1.16
CA HIS A 106 -0.13 -0.50 1.05
C HIS A 106 -0.21 -1.45 2.23
N PHE A 107 -0.41 -0.93 3.45
CA PHE A 107 -0.47 -1.72 4.68
C PHE A 107 -1.87 -2.23 5.04
N SER A 108 -2.92 -1.69 4.43
CA SER A 108 -4.30 -2.05 4.77
C SER A 108 -5.11 -2.41 3.53
N LEU A 109 -5.44 -1.43 2.68
CA LEU A 109 -6.43 -1.60 1.62
C LEU A 109 -6.05 -2.65 0.58
N ALA A 110 -4.84 -2.58 0.01
CA ALA A 110 -4.37 -3.53 -0.98
C ALA A 110 -4.24 -4.96 -0.42
N PRO A 111 -3.50 -5.22 0.67
CA PRO A 111 -3.34 -6.59 1.18
C PRO A 111 -4.65 -7.16 1.71
N VAL A 112 -5.44 -6.39 2.45
CA VAL A 112 -6.73 -6.86 2.97
C VAL A 112 -7.73 -7.09 1.85
N GLY A 113 -7.81 -6.17 0.88
CA GLY A 113 -8.67 -6.30 -0.30
C GLY A 113 -8.35 -7.55 -1.11
N ILE A 114 -7.06 -7.83 -1.36
CA ILE A 114 -6.62 -9.05 -2.05
C ILE A 114 -6.96 -10.29 -1.23
N MET A 115 -6.69 -10.30 0.08
CA MET A 115 -7.06 -11.44 0.93
C MET A 115 -8.57 -11.73 0.89
N PHE A 116 -9.42 -10.68 0.86
CA PHE A 116 -10.86 -10.83 0.67
C PHE A 116 -11.22 -11.37 -0.72
N ALA A 117 -10.65 -10.80 -1.78
CA ALA A 117 -10.90 -11.24 -3.15
C ALA A 117 -10.52 -12.72 -3.37
N LEU A 118 -9.46 -13.18 -2.73
CA LEU A 118 -9.01 -14.58 -2.77
C LEU A 118 -9.97 -15.51 -1.99
N GLN A 119 -10.36 -15.14 -0.77
CA GLN A 119 -11.19 -16.02 0.07
C GLN A 119 -12.68 -16.06 -0.29
N ILE A 120 -13.25 -14.96 -0.83
CA ILE A 120 -14.69 -14.90 -1.17
C ILE A 120 -14.93 -15.64 -2.48
N LYS A 121 -15.79 -16.66 -2.51
CA LYS A 121 -16.07 -17.50 -3.70
C LYS A 121 -14.79 -18.11 -4.33
N PRO A 122 -14.04 -18.95 -3.61
CA PRO A 122 -12.72 -19.45 -4.05
C PRO A 122 -12.76 -20.28 -5.36
N ASN A 123 -13.93 -20.85 -5.70
CA ASN A 123 -14.12 -21.68 -6.90
C ASN A 123 -14.46 -20.87 -8.17
N MET A 124 -14.61 -19.55 -8.06
CA MET A 124 -14.84 -18.67 -9.22
C MET A 124 -13.57 -18.61 -10.08
N ASN A 125 -13.73 -18.38 -11.39
CA ASN A 125 -12.62 -18.21 -12.32
C ASN A 125 -11.63 -17.15 -11.81
N SER A 126 -10.40 -17.60 -11.55
CA SER A 126 -9.31 -16.77 -11.01
C SER A 126 -8.99 -15.57 -11.89
N PHE A 127 -9.09 -15.75 -13.21
CA PHE A 127 -8.81 -14.69 -14.17
C PHE A 127 -9.82 -13.56 -14.05
N LEU A 128 -11.10 -13.92 -14.06
CA LEU A 128 -12.19 -12.96 -13.92
C LEU A 128 -12.11 -12.22 -12.58
N LYS A 129 -11.81 -12.92 -11.48
CA LYS A 129 -11.62 -12.29 -10.17
C LYS A 129 -10.49 -11.27 -10.16
N GLY A 130 -9.33 -11.64 -10.71
CA GLY A 130 -8.17 -10.75 -10.76
C GLY A 130 -8.46 -9.48 -11.55
N VAL A 131 -9.09 -9.62 -12.71
CA VAL A 131 -9.50 -8.48 -13.55
C VAL A 131 -10.52 -7.60 -12.82
N ILE A 132 -11.56 -8.18 -12.23
CA ILE A 132 -12.59 -7.41 -11.49
C ILE A 132 -11.96 -6.66 -10.31
N PHE A 133 -11.19 -7.34 -9.48
CA PHE A 133 -10.53 -6.72 -8.33
C PHE A 133 -9.64 -5.56 -8.77
N SER A 134 -8.81 -5.78 -9.78
CA SER A 134 -7.85 -4.77 -10.27
C SER A 134 -8.56 -3.59 -10.92
N ALA A 135 -9.66 -3.83 -11.63
CA ALA A 135 -10.47 -2.77 -12.21
C ALA A 135 -11.13 -1.92 -11.12
N ILE A 136 -11.69 -2.54 -10.08
CA ILE A 136 -12.26 -1.81 -8.94
C ILE A 136 -11.16 -1.02 -8.22
N ALA A 137 -10.03 -1.64 -7.89
CA ALA A 137 -8.96 -0.98 -7.15
C ALA A 137 -8.38 0.22 -7.92
N ALA A 138 -8.11 0.07 -9.21
CA ALA A 138 -7.56 1.13 -10.05
C ALA A 138 -8.60 2.20 -10.40
N PHE A 139 -9.68 1.82 -11.08
CA PHE A 139 -10.59 2.79 -11.68
C PHE A 139 -11.60 3.37 -10.70
N LEU A 140 -11.94 2.66 -9.61
CA LEU A 140 -12.79 3.19 -8.56
C LEU A 140 -11.94 3.72 -7.40
N GLY A 141 -11.04 2.90 -6.86
CA GLY A 141 -10.23 3.24 -5.69
C GLY A 141 -9.29 4.42 -5.92
N MET A 142 -8.38 4.33 -6.90
CA MET A 142 -7.38 5.39 -7.12
C MET A 142 -8.02 6.70 -7.59
N ASN A 143 -9.06 6.63 -8.42
CA ASN A 143 -9.81 7.83 -8.83
C ASN A 143 -10.56 8.47 -7.65
N PHE A 144 -11.14 7.68 -6.76
CA PHE A 144 -11.74 8.20 -5.53
C PHE A 144 -10.68 8.91 -4.66
N PHE A 145 -9.50 8.31 -4.47
CA PHE A 145 -8.41 8.94 -3.72
C PHE A 145 -7.86 10.20 -4.39
N ASN A 146 -7.89 10.28 -5.71
CA ASN A 146 -7.55 11.50 -6.44
C ASN A 146 -8.56 12.62 -6.16
N VAL A 147 -9.86 12.31 -6.20
CA VAL A 147 -10.93 13.30 -5.98
C VAL A 147 -10.92 13.89 -4.57
N ILE A 148 -10.46 13.14 -3.56
CA ILE A 148 -10.41 13.60 -2.17
C ILE A 148 -9.01 14.11 -1.75
N ASP A 149 -8.09 14.33 -2.69
CA ASP A 149 -6.71 14.82 -2.47
C ASP A 149 -5.81 13.88 -1.65
N PHE A 150 -6.17 12.61 -1.62
CA PHE A 150 -5.40 11.55 -0.95
C PHE A 150 -4.27 11.00 -1.83
N TYR A 151 -4.37 11.22 -3.15
CA TYR A 151 -3.41 10.79 -4.16
C TYR A 151 -3.35 11.81 -5.29
N ASN A 152 -2.15 12.20 -5.72
CA ASN A 152 -1.97 13.04 -6.90
C ASN A 152 -1.11 12.27 -7.94
N PRO A 153 -1.70 11.84 -9.06
CA PRO A 153 -1.01 11.01 -10.04
C PRO A 153 0.04 11.75 -10.89
N LYS A 154 0.19 13.08 -10.86
CA LYS A 154 1.18 13.84 -11.68
C LYS A 154 1.32 13.38 -13.16
N SER A 155 0.20 13.01 -13.81
CA SER A 155 0.10 12.45 -15.19
C SER A 155 0.26 10.93 -15.32
N TRP A 156 0.38 10.20 -14.21
CA TRP A 156 0.30 8.75 -14.16
C TRP A 156 -1.08 8.27 -14.62
N SER A 157 -1.09 7.31 -15.54
CA SER A 157 -2.32 6.74 -16.08
C SER A 157 -2.91 5.70 -15.12
N THR A 158 -4.21 5.78 -14.86
CA THR A 158 -4.96 4.78 -14.08
C THR A 158 -4.87 3.37 -14.70
N LEU A 159 -4.57 3.27 -15.99
CA LEU A 159 -4.32 1.96 -16.62
C LEU A 159 -3.08 1.26 -16.06
N TYR A 160 -2.05 2.03 -15.66
CA TYR A 160 -0.87 1.44 -15.03
C TYR A 160 -1.19 0.97 -13.61
N ASP A 161 -2.05 1.68 -12.86
CA ASP A 161 -2.56 1.22 -11.58
C ASP A 161 -3.29 -0.12 -11.73
N PHE A 162 -4.10 -0.27 -12.78
CA PHE A 162 -4.77 -1.53 -13.10
C PHE A 162 -3.77 -2.67 -13.31
N CYS A 163 -2.71 -2.45 -14.10
CA CYS A 163 -1.66 -3.44 -14.30
C CYS A 163 -0.93 -3.80 -13.00
N ILE A 164 -0.67 -2.82 -12.13
CA ILE A 164 -0.05 -3.03 -10.82
C ILE A 164 -0.95 -3.90 -9.93
N PHE A 165 -2.22 -3.55 -9.77
CA PHE A 165 -3.15 -4.34 -8.95
C PHE A 165 -3.34 -5.75 -9.50
N LEU A 166 -3.31 -5.93 -10.83
CA LEU A 166 -3.39 -7.24 -11.46
C LEU A 166 -2.16 -8.10 -11.11
N LEU A 167 -0.97 -7.51 -11.20
CA LEU A 167 0.27 -8.16 -10.79
C LEU A 167 0.26 -8.55 -9.30
N LEU A 168 -0.15 -7.62 -8.43
CA LEU A 168 -0.25 -7.87 -6.98
C LEU A 168 -1.24 -9.00 -6.66
N TYR A 169 -2.41 -8.99 -7.30
CA TYR A 169 -3.42 -10.03 -7.12
C TYR A 169 -2.88 -11.40 -7.50
N TYR A 170 -2.23 -11.53 -8.67
CA TYR A 170 -1.72 -12.82 -9.10
C TYR A 170 -0.51 -13.29 -8.29
N ALA A 171 0.39 -12.39 -7.89
CA ALA A 171 1.48 -12.74 -6.99
C ALA A 171 0.95 -13.36 -5.68
N ALA A 172 -0.05 -12.71 -5.08
CA ALA A 172 -0.72 -13.22 -3.89
C ALA A 172 -1.50 -14.53 -4.16
N TYR A 173 -2.18 -14.64 -5.32
CA TYR A 173 -2.89 -15.85 -5.71
C TYR A 173 -1.94 -17.05 -5.81
N PHE A 174 -0.76 -16.87 -6.43
CA PHE A 174 0.23 -17.95 -6.57
C PHE A 174 0.76 -18.39 -5.20
N ILE A 175 1.16 -17.45 -4.33
CA ILE A 175 1.69 -17.82 -3.01
C ILE A 175 0.63 -18.49 -2.12
N VAL A 176 -0.62 -18.00 -2.17
CA VAL A 176 -1.74 -18.58 -1.40
C VAL A 176 -2.06 -19.99 -1.87
N LYS A 177 -1.83 -20.33 -3.15
CA LYS A 177 -2.08 -21.68 -3.70
C LYS A 177 -0.91 -22.66 -3.60
N LEU A 178 0.29 -22.22 -3.19
CA LEU A 178 1.42 -23.13 -3.01
C LEU A 178 1.09 -24.24 -1.99
N GLU A 179 1.32 -25.49 -2.36
CA GLU A 179 1.10 -26.67 -1.50
C GLU A 179 2.39 -27.14 -0.81
N SER A 180 3.53 -26.54 -1.14
CA SER A 180 4.88 -26.94 -0.69
C SER A 180 5.19 -26.61 0.78
N PHE A 181 4.22 -26.13 1.57
CA PHE A 181 4.40 -25.80 2.99
C PHE A 181 4.40 -27.06 3.86
N LYS A 182 5.41 -27.94 3.68
CA LYS A 182 5.68 -28.97 4.68
C LYS A 182 6.15 -28.31 5.98
N ARG A 183 5.66 -28.81 7.11
CA ARG A 183 6.14 -28.39 8.43
C ARG A 183 7.64 -28.68 8.51
N ILE A 184 8.41 -27.71 8.99
CA ILE A 184 9.82 -27.91 9.32
C ILE A 184 9.86 -28.85 10.54
N ASN A 185 10.61 -29.96 10.43
CA ASN A 185 10.81 -30.86 11.55
C ASN A 185 11.66 -30.15 12.60
N ASN A 186 11.15 -30.08 13.84
CA ASN A 186 11.90 -29.59 15.00
C ASN A 186 12.70 -30.72 15.63
#